data_AF-A0A326TPA6-F1
#
_entry.id   AF-A0A326TPA6-F1
#
_cell.length_a   1.000
_cell.length_b   1.000
_cell.length_c   1.000
_cell.angle_alpha   90.00
_cell.angle_beta   90.00
_cell.angle_gamma   90.00
#
_symmetry.space_group_name_H-M   'P 1'
#
loop_
_entity.id
_entity.type
_entity.pdbx_description
1 polymer ?
#
loop_
_entity_poly.entity_id
_entity_poly.type
_entity_poly.pdbx_seq_one_letter_code
_entity_poly.pdbx_strand_id
1 'polypeptide(L)'
;MRKISDKLASALNDDHTSRRRFFRHAFTGVAVVAPVGVLAACGDMADMDHSVSANTDQQKTSAETDFTKSKQIFHEIMKDENEHVKFLQDNLKSAARPKPTFQKLEQADIQSFVNLSHTLENVGVGAYLFAAPAVSQKTILAAAGSILTIEARHAGFLGGLLQKPLSVNGAFDKPLTQAEIVKAASPFIASLNGGPDPSAPLKSDVDILNFALLLEFLEAEFYNVNVPKLFK
;
A
#
# COMPACT_ATOMS: atom_id res chain seq x y z
N MET A 1 -0.57 14.20 16.05
CA MET A 1 0.21 13.46 15.04
C MET A 1 1.45 14.19 14.50
N ARG A 2 1.63 15.51 14.74
CA ARG A 2 2.90 16.25 14.50
C ARG A 2 4.17 15.49 14.96
N LYS A 3 4.07 14.78 16.10
CA LYS A 3 5.13 13.95 16.70
C LYS A 3 5.62 12.75 15.87
N ILE A 4 4.88 12.21 14.89
CA ILE A 4 5.32 10.99 14.15
C ILE A 4 6.16 11.36 12.93
N SER A 5 5.73 12.34 12.13
CA SER A 5 6.54 12.94 11.07
C SER A 5 7.86 13.51 11.62
N ASP A 6 7.79 14.22 12.76
CA ASP A 6 8.98 14.74 13.44
C ASP A 6 9.89 13.61 13.97
N LYS A 7 9.32 12.48 14.41
CA LYS A 7 10.07 11.30 14.87
C LYS A 7 10.73 10.54 13.72
N LEU A 8 10.08 10.43 12.56
CA LEU A 8 10.68 9.87 11.35
C LEU A 8 11.82 10.75 10.85
N ALA A 9 11.61 12.07 10.78
CA ALA A 9 12.67 13.02 10.46
C ALA A 9 13.85 12.97 11.46
N SER A 10 13.56 12.84 12.76
CA SER A 10 14.58 12.67 13.82
C SER A 10 15.32 11.33 13.71
N ALA A 11 14.62 10.21 13.49
CA ALA A 11 15.22 8.87 13.36
C ALA A 11 16.08 8.72 12.10
N LEU A 12 15.84 9.55 11.08
CA LEU A 12 16.66 9.63 9.87
C LEU A 12 17.90 10.52 10.04
N ASN A 13 17.91 11.42 11.04
CA ASN A 13 19.02 12.31 11.38
C ASN A 13 19.94 11.78 12.50
N ASP A 14 19.55 10.71 13.20
CA ASP A 14 20.38 10.11 14.25
C ASP A 14 21.57 9.32 13.68
N ASP A 15 22.74 9.63 14.26
CA ASP A 15 24.13 9.36 13.87
C ASP A 15 24.44 8.04 13.12
N HIS A 16 25.21 8.16 12.05
CA HIS A 16 25.60 7.13 11.07
C HIS A 16 26.53 6.03 11.61
N THR A 17 26.84 6.01 12.92
CA THR A 17 27.85 5.12 13.50
C THR A 17 27.32 3.72 13.86
N SER A 18 26.01 3.54 14.04
CA SER A 18 25.43 2.23 14.45
C SER A 18 25.04 1.28 13.32
N ARG A 19 24.98 1.72 12.06
CA ARG A 19 24.43 0.91 10.95
C ARG A 19 25.37 -0.18 10.40
N ARG A 20 26.67 -0.13 10.73
CA ARG A 20 27.67 -1.09 10.19
C ARG A 20 27.69 -2.46 10.90
N ARG A 21 26.89 -2.66 11.95
CA ARG A 21 26.93 -3.89 12.77
C ARG A 21 25.88 -4.93 12.37
N PHE A 22 24.80 -4.54 11.67
CA PHE A 22 23.66 -5.42 11.39
C PHE A 22 23.93 -6.48 10.31
N PHE A 23 24.80 -6.20 9.32
CA PHE A 23 25.05 -7.12 8.19
C PHE A 23 26.31 -8.01 8.31
N ARG A 24 27.09 -7.92 9.40
CA ARG A 24 28.36 -8.69 9.51
C ARG A 24 28.21 -10.12 10.05
N HIS A 25 27.01 -10.58 10.41
CA HIS A 25 26.81 -11.91 11.02
C HIS A 25 25.91 -12.87 10.21
N ALA A 26 25.52 -12.53 8.98
CA ALA A 26 24.59 -13.39 8.20
C ALA A 26 25.26 -14.47 7.33
N PHE A 27 26.60 -14.58 7.31
CA PHE A 27 27.30 -15.56 6.46
C PHE A 27 28.44 -16.28 7.19
N THR A 28 28.12 -16.98 8.28
CA THR A 28 28.93 -18.12 8.78
C THR A 28 28.06 -18.93 9.73
N GLY A 29 27.51 -20.05 9.26
CA GLY A 29 26.69 -20.94 10.08
C GLY A 29 26.38 -22.24 9.33
N VAL A 30 27.06 -23.30 9.74
CA VAL A 30 27.05 -24.67 9.22
C VAL A 30 25.63 -25.24 9.09
N ALA A 31 25.36 -25.94 7.98
CA ALA A 31 24.15 -26.73 7.79
C ALA A 31 24.12 -27.90 8.80
N VAL A 32 23.17 -27.86 9.73
CA VAL A 32 22.77 -29.03 10.53
C VAL A 32 21.43 -29.50 9.98
N VAL A 33 21.44 -30.66 9.32
CA VAL A 33 20.24 -31.37 8.88
C VAL A 33 19.60 -32.01 10.10
N ALA A 34 18.33 -31.70 10.36
CA ALA A 34 17.47 -32.47 11.26
C ALA A 34 16.25 -32.97 10.45
N PRO A 35 15.80 -34.23 10.66
CA PRO A 35 14.81 -34.87 9.80
C PRO A 35 13.37 -34.37 10.04
N VAL A 36 12.58 -34.49 8.97
CA VAL A 36 11.17 -34.14 8.82
C VAL A 36 10.30 -34.94 9.79
N GLY A 37 9.57 -34.24 10.66
CA GLY A 37 8.42 -34.79 11.39
C GLY A 37 7.15 -34.66 10.54
N VAL A 38 6.69 -35.77 9.99
CA VAL A 38 5.36 -35.91 9.38
C VAL A 38 4.33 -35.91 10.52
N LEU A 39 3.41 -34.94 10.55
CA LEU A 39 2.16 -35.10 11.28
C LEU A 39 1.11 -35.66 10.32
N ALA A 40 0.97 -36.98 10.34
CA ALA A 40 -0.25 -37.66 9.96
C ALA A 40 -1.19 -37.62 11.18
N ALA A 41 -2.41 -37.12 10.99
CA ALA A 41 -3.52 -37.41 11.88
C ALA A 41 -4.69 -37.88 11.00
N CYS A 42 -4.80 -39.21 10.90
CA CYS A 42 -6.05 -39.87 10.53
C CYS A 42 -6.99 -39.76 11.74
N GLY A 43 -8.23 -39.34 11.50
CA GLY A 43 -9.32 -39.41 12.45
C GLY A 43 -10.57 -39.89 11.71
N ASP A 44 -11.07 -41.04 12.14
CA ASP A 44 -12.17 -41.80 11.58
C ASP A 44 -13.47 -41.00 11.38
N MET A 45 -14.19 -41.41 10.34
CA MET A 45 -15.58 -41.07 10.09
C MET A 45 -16.47 -41.78 11.12
N ALA A 46 -17.26 -41.01 11.86
CA ALA A 46 -18.45 -41.53 12.53
C ALA A 46 -19.61 -40.57 12.26
N ASP A 47 -20.64 -41.12 11.62
CA ASP A 47 -21.95 -40.51 11.40
C ASP A 47 -22.50 -39.88 12.68
N MET A 48 -22.91 -38.62 12.58
CA MET A 48 -23.98 -38.07 13.41
C MET A 48 -24.88 -37.19 12.53
N ASP A 49 -26.02 -37.78 12.21
CA ASP A 49 -27.25 -37.09 11.84
C ASP A 49 -27.55 -35.99 12.86
N HIS A 50 -27.58 -34.74 12.40
CA HIS A 50 -28.25 -33.66 13.12
C HIS A 50 -28.82 -32.66 12.11
N SER A 51 -30.13 -32.76 11.94
CA SER A 51 -31.06 -31.73 11.48
C SER A 51 -30.51 -30.29 11.56
N VAL A 52 -30.29 -29.67 10.40
CA VAL A 52 -29.96 -28.24 10.26
C VAL A 52 -31.17 -27.40 10.69
N SER A 53 -31.12 -26.84 11.90
CA SER A 53 -31.86 -25.63 12.23
C SER A 53 -30.91 -24.46 12.01
N ALA A 54 -31.13 -23.69 10.94
CA ALA A 54 -30.33 -22.53 10.58
C ALA A 54 -30.32 -21.50 11.73
N ASN A 55 -29.15 -21.27 12.33
CA ASN A 55 -28.95 -20.28 13.39
C ASN A 55 -28.66 -18.91 12.77
N THR A 56 -29.72 -18.19 12.39
CA THR A 56 -29.67 -16.90 11.71
C THR A 56 -29.04 -15.76 12.52
N ASP A 57 -28.86 -15.91 13.84
CA ASP A 57 -28.34 -14.84 14.72
C ASP A 57 -26.80 -14.79 14.79
N GLN A 58 -26.11 -15.93 14.69
CA GLN A 58 -24.64 -15.94 14.68
C GLN A 58 -24.02 -15.48 13.35
N GLN A 59 -24.75 -15.64 12.24
CA GLN A 59 -24.28 -15.23 10.92
C GLN A 59 -24.50 -13.73 10.67
N LYS A 60 -25.49 -13.13 11.34
CA LYS A 60 -25.78 -11.69 11.28
C LYS A 60 -24.76 -10.87 12.07
N THR A 61 -24.32 -11.39 13.22
CA THR A 61 -23.34 -10.75 14.11
C THR A 61 -21.91 -10.79 13.56
N SER A 62 -21.51 -11.84 12.84
CA SER A 62 -20.21 -11.90 12.16
C SER A 62 -20.13 -10.94 10.98
N ALA A 63 -21.15 -10.91 10.12
CA ALA A 63 -21.18 -10.02 8.96
C ALA A 63 -21.21 -8.52 9.37
N GLU A 64 -21.94 -8.17 10.42
CA GLU A 64 -21.97 -6.80 10.96
C GLU A 64 -20.63 -6.40 11.60
N THR A 65 -19.97 -7.35 12.28
CA THR A 65 -18.63 -7.16 12.83
C THR A 65 -17.59 -6.98 11.73
N ASP A 66 -17.65 -7.79 10.67
CA ASP A 66 -16.72 -7.74 9.54
C ASP A 66 -16.89 -6.46 8.72
N PHE A 67 -18.14 -5.99 8.56
CA PHE A 67 -18.43 -4.69 7.96
C PHE A 67 -17.88 -3.53 8.80
N THR A 68 -18.08 -3.56 10.13
CA THR A 68 -17.57 -2.52 11.04
C THR A 68 -16.05 -2.44 11.04
N LYS A 69 -15.36 -3.59 11.07
CA LYS A 69 -13.90 -3.66 10.94
C LYS A 69 -13.42 -3.13 9.58
N SER A 70 -14.08 -3.55 8.50
CA SER A 70 -13.73 -3.08 7.14
C SER A 70 -13.87 -1.57 7.02
N LYS A 71 -14.96 -0.99 7.56
CA LYS A 71 -15.14 0.47 7.63
C LYS A 71 -13.98 1.17 8.35
N GLN A 72 -13.55 0.66 9.51
CA GLN A 72 -12.42 1.25 10.23
C GLN A 72 -11.13 1.21 9.42
N ILE A 73 -10.84 0.07 8.76
CA ILE A 73 -9.64 -0.09 7.93
C ILE A 73 -9.68 0.84 6.71
N PHE A 74 -10.83 1.01 6.04
CA PHE A 74 -10.92 1.95 4.91
C PHE A 74 -10.75 3.41 5.32
N HIS A 75 -11.20 3.79 6.51
CA HIS A 75 -10.89 5.11 7.08
C HIS A 75 -9.41 5.27 7.44
N GLU A 76 -8.75 4.19 7.87
CA GLU A 76 -7.30 4.17 8.12
C GLU A 76 -6.53 4.38 6.82
N ILE A 77 -6.80 3.59 5.78
CA ILE A 77 -6.18 3.74 4.44
C ILE A 77 -6.38 5.17 3.92
N MET A 78 -7.63 5.65 3.91
CA MET A 78 -7.92 7.04 3.49
C MET A 78 -7.08 8.08 4.24
N LYS A 79 -6.89 7.90 5.55
CA LYS A 79 -6.09 8.82 6.36
C LYS A 79 -4.61 8.70 6.03
N ASP A 80 -4.11 7.49 5.80
CA ASP A 80 -2.71 7.24 5.51
C ASP A 80 -2.34 7.81 4.14
N GLU A 81 -3.19 7.67 3.11
CA GLU A 81 -2.98 8.34 1.81
C GLU A 81 -2.90 9.86 1.92
N ASN A 82 -3.75 10.46 2.77
CA ASN A 82 -3.68 11.90 3.04
C ASN A 82 -2.37 12.29 3.76
N GLU A 83 -1.84 11.42 4.63
CA GLU A 83 -0.56 11.64 5.32
C GLU A 83 0.64 11.42 4.38
N HIS A 84 0.56 10.49 3.42
CA HIS A 84 1.57 10.32 2.37
C HIS A 84 1.69 11.57 1.50
N VAL A 85 0.56 12.11 1.02
CA VAL A 85 0.51 13.39 0.30
C VAL A 85 1.19 14.49 1.11
N LYS A 86 0.81 14.63 2.39
CA LYS A 86 1.38 15.64 3.28
C LYS A 86 2.88 15.47 3.44
N PHE A 87 3.33 14.24 3.67
CA PHE A 87 4.74 13.93 3.83
C PHE A 87 5.55 14.32 2.59
N LEU A 88 5.09 13.97 1.39
CA LEU A 88 5.76 14.33 0.14
C LEU A 88 5.77 15.84 -0.08
N GLN A 89 4.66 16.53 0.17
CA GLN A 89 4.60 18.00 0.10
C GLN A 89 5.58 18.66 1.07
N ASP A 90 5.70 18.18 2.31
CA ASP A 90 6.62 18.73 3.31
C ASP A 90 8.10 18.52 2.90
N ASN A 91 8.42 17.43 2.21
CA ASN A 91 9.77 17.15 1.70
C ASN A 91 10.09 17.94 0.42
N LEU A 92 9.11 18.13 -0.46
CA LEU A 92 9.26 18.89 -1.70
C LEU A 92 9.21 20.41 -1.48
N LYS A 93 8.52 20.89 -0.44
CA LYS A 93 8.34 22.32 -0.12
C LYS A 93 7.85 23.11 -1.33
N SER A 94 8.56 24.16 -1.73
CA SER A 94 8.23 24.99 -2.90
C SER A 94 8.42 24.27 -4.24
N ALA A 95 9.09 23.11 -4.26
CA ALA A 95 9.25 22.29 -5.45
C ALA A 95 8.10 21.29 -5.64
N ALA A 96 7.10 21.27 -4.73
CA ALA A 96 5.96 20.39 -4.85
C ALA A 96 5.09 20.78 -6.05
N ARG A 97 4.73 19.78 -6.85
CA ARG A 97 3.80 19.95 -7.96
C ARG A 97 2.45 20.46 -7.45
N PRO A 98 1.72 21.26 -8.25
CA PRO A 98 0.33 21.57 -7.93
C PRO A 98 -0.52 20.30 -7.91
N LYS A 99 -1.53 20.27 -7.03
CA LYS A 99 -2.52 19.18 -6.97
C LYS A 99 -3.27 19.10 -8.31
N PRO A 100 -3.28 17.95 -9.00
CA PRO A 100 -4.09 17.73 -10.20
C PRO A 100 -5.59 17.81 -9.90
N THR A 101 -6.39 17.91 -10.94
CA THR A 101 -7.84 17.64 -10.85
C THR A 101 -8.12 16.25 -11.39
N PHE A 102 -9.00 15.51 -10.71
CA PHE A 102 -9.30 14.12 -11.07
C PHE A 102 -10.72 13.94 -11.59
N GLN A 103 -10.95 12.83 -12.28
CA GLN A 103 -12.22 12.43 -12.86
C GLN A 103 -12.41 10.91 -12.70
N LYS A 104 -13.67 10.45 -12.81
CA LYS A 104 -14.01 9.01 -12.84
C LYS A 104 -13.55 8.21 -11.61
N LEU A 105 -13.43 8.87 -10.46
CA LEU A 105 -13.01 8.23 -9.20
C LEU A 105 -14.17 7.60 -8.43
N GLU A 106 -15.37 8.17 -8.54
CA GLU A 106 -16.54 7.70 -7.79
C GLU A 106 -16.97 6.30 -8.22
N GLN A 107 -17.13 5.41 -7.26
CA GLN A 107 -17.52 4.02 -7.45
C GLN A 107 -18.98 3.81 -7.07
N ALA A 108 -19.62 2.85 -7.76
CA ALA A 108 -21.03 2.55 -7.58
C ALA A 108 -21.29 1.77 -6.28
N ASP A 109 -20.40 0.84 -5.95
CA ASP A 109 -20.54 -0.09 -4.84
C ASP A 109 -19.17 -0.46 -4.23
N ILE A 110 -19.23 -1.14 -3.08
CA ILE A 110 -18.03 -1.58 -2.33
C ILE A 110 -17.17 -2.52 -3.18
N GLN A 111 -17.76 -3.40 -3.99
CA GLN A 111 -16.98 -4.36 -4.77
C GLN A 111 -16.14 -3.67 -5.85
N SER A 112 -16.72 -2.70 -6.55
CA SER A 112 -16.05 -1.88 -7.55
C SER A 112 -14.96 -1.02 -6.90
N PHE A 113 -15.25 -0.47 -5.73
CA PHE A 113 -14.29 0.25 -4.91
C PHE A 113 -13.09 -0.60 -4.50
N VAL A 114 -13.30 -1.77 -3.89
CA VAL A 114 -12.20 -2.65 -3.47
C VAL A 114 -11.37 -3.13 -4.67
N ASN A 115 -12.01 -3.40 -5.82
CA ASN A 115 -11.29 -3.77 -7.04
C ASN A 115 -10.37 -2.65 -7.56
N LEU A 116 -10.86 -1.41 -7.58
CA LEU A 116 -10.06 -0.27 -8.01
C LEU A 116 -9.00 0.10 -6.97
N SER A 117 -9.34 0.11 -5.68
CA SER A 117 -8.37 0.23 -4.57
C SER A 117 -7.23 -0.76 -4.77
N HIS A 118 -7.51 -2.06 -4.91
CA HIS A 118 -6.47 -3.08 -5.07
C HIS A 118 -5.59 -2.80 -6.30
N THR A 119 -6.15 -2.24 -7.37
CA THR A 119 -5.37 -1.87 -8.56
C THR A 119 -4.45 -0.69 -8.27
N LEU A 120 -4.96 0.37 -7.64
CA LEU A 120 -4.19 1.57 -7.31
C LEU A 120 -3.05 1.25 -6.33
N GLU A 121 -3.32 0.57 -5.22
CA GLU A 121 -2.27 0.22 -4.24
C GLU A 121 -1.13 -0.60 -4.87
N ASN A 122 -1.45 -1.53 -5.79
CA ASN A 122 -0.41 -2.29 -6.50
C ASN A 122 0.35 -1.42 -7.51
N VAL A 123 -0.28 -0.38 -8.07
CA VAL A 123 0.43 0.65 -8.86
C VAL A 123 1.35 1.47 -7.96
N GLY A 124 0.91 1.86 -6.76
CA GLY A 124 1.73 2.49 -5.73
C GLY A 124 2.97 1.67 -5.37
N VAL A 125 2.78 0.39 -4.99
CA VAL A 125 3.88 -0.57 -4.73
C VAL A 125 4.86 -0.63 -5.90
N GLY A 126 4.35 -0.81 -7.12
CA GLY A 126 5.17 -0.89 -8.33
C GLY A 126 5.96 0.40 -8.61
N ALA A 127 5.35 1.56 -8.35
CA ALA A 127 5.95 2.87 -8.55
C ALA A 127 7.08 3.17 -7.55
N TYR A 128 6.87 2.85 -6.27
CA TYR A 128 7.91 3.00 -5.26
C TYR A 128 9.09 2.06 -5.51
N LEU A 129 8.83 0.81 -5.94
CA LEU A 129 9.89 -0.12 -6.34
C LEU A 129 10.66 0.34 -7.58
N PHE A 130 9.97 0.94 -8.55
CA PHE A 130 10.60 1.54 -9.73
C PHE A 130 11.49 2.73 -9.39
N ALA A 131 11.03 3.59 -8.49
CA ALA A 131 11.75 4.77 -8.05
C ALA A 131 12.98 4.43 -7.18
N ALA A 132 12.88 3.40 -6.34
CA ALA A 132 13.89 3.04 -5.34
C ALA A 132 15.35 3.02 -5.84
N PRO A 133 15.70 2.37 -6.98
CA PRO A 133 17.08 2.37 -7.48
C PRO A 133 17.56 3.74 -8.01
N ALA A 134 16.64 4.65 -8.36
CA ALA A 134 16.97 5.95 -8.93
C ALA A 134 17.14 7.06 -7.87
N VAL A 135 16.65 6.85 -6.64
CA VAL A 135 16.77 7.82 -5.54
C VAL A 135 18.21 7.89 -5.01
N SER A 136 18.79 9.08 -5.11
CA SER A 136 20.17 9.34 -4.69
C SER A 136 20.27 9.60 -3.18
N GLN A 137 19.37 10.42 -2.64
CA GLN A 137 19.37 10.78 -1.22
C GLN A 137 18.85 9.65 -0.32
N LYS A 138 19.69 9.22 0.64
CA LYS A 138 19.35 8.08 1.51
C LYS A 138 18.22 8.36 2.49
N THR A 139 18.03 9.61 2.88
CA THR A 139 16.89 10.05 3.70
C THR A 139 15.58 9.92 2.91
N ILE A 140 15.56 10.36 1.65
CA ILE A 140 14.43 10.19 0.74
C ILE A 140 14.17 8.71 0.48
N LEU A 141 15.21 7.92 0.22
CA LEU A 141 15.05 6.48 -0.02
C LEU A 141 14.46 5.76 1.20
N ALA A 142 14.91 6.08 2.40
CA ALA A 142 14.37 5.49 3.63
C ALA A 142 12.90 5.89 3.85
N ALA A 143 12.56 7.14 3.58
CA ALA A 143 11.18 7.62 3.63
C ALA A 143 10.28 6.92 2.59
N ALA A 144 10.70 6.87 1.33
CA ALA A 144 10.00 6.15 0.27
C ALA A 144 9.82 4.66 0.62
N GLY A 145 10.84 4.04 1.21
CA GLY A 145 10.74 2.68 1.73
C GLY A 145 9.70 2.53 2.85
N SER A 146 9.49 3.54 3.69
CA SER A 146 8.44 3.48 4.72
C SER A 146 7.04 3.48 4.12
N ILE A 147 6.79 4.33 3.11
CA ILE A 147 5.51 4.40 2.38
C ILE A 147 5.26 3.09 1.65
N LEU A 148 6.23 2.60 0.87
CA LEU A 148 6.14 1.33 0.15
C LEU A 148 5.64 0.16 1.01
N THR A 149 6.08 0.07 2.27
CA THR A 149 5.60 -1.01 3.13
C THR A 149 4.14 -0.86 3.56
N ILE A 150 3.62 0.36 3.63
CA ILE A 150 2.23 0.66 3.95
C ILE A 150 1.36 0.36 2.72
N GLU A 151 1.74 0.84 1.54
CA GLU A 151 1.12 0.47 0.24
C GLU A 151 0.97 -1.05 0.09
N ALA A 152 2.03 -1.80 0.39
CA ALA A 152 1.99 -3.27 0.30
C ALA A 152 1.02 -3.91 1.31
N ARG A 153 0.81 -3.31 2.49
CA ARG A 153 -0.17 -3.79 3.48
C ARG A 153 -1.59 -3.48 3.04
N HIS A 154 -1.83 -2.30 2.47
CA HIS A 154 -3.12 -1.95 1.89
C HIS A 154 -3.47 -2.92 0.75
N ALA A 155 -2.55 -3.10 -0.21
CA ALA A 155 -2.69 -4.05 -1.31
C ALA A 155 -3.00 -5.48 -0.81
N GLY A 156 -2.28 -5.94 0.23
CA GLY A 156 -2.49 -7.26 0.83
C GLY A 156 -3.88 -7.41 1.49
N PHE A 157 -4.32 -6.40 2.24
CA PHE A 157 -5.66 -6.38 2.85
C PHE A 157 -6.76 -6.45 1.78
N LEU A 158 -6.66 -5.60 0.75
CA LEU A 158 -7.61 -5.57 -0.37
C LEU A 158 -7.60 -6.89 -1.15
N GLY A 159 -6.42 -7.49 -1.34
CA GLY A 159 -6.27 -8.80 -1.97
C GLY A 159 -7.02 -9.88 -1.18
N GLY A 160 -6.92 -9.84 0.16
CA GLY A 160 -7.69 -10.72 1.05
C GLY A 160 -9.20 -10.59 0.88
N LEU A 161 -9.72 -9.36 0.79
CA LEU A 161 -11.14 -9.11 0.53
C LEU A 161 -11.60 -9.64 -0.83
N LEU A 162 -10.71 -9.59 -1.83
CA LEU A 162 -10.96 -10.07 -3.20
C LEU A 162 -10.64 -11.55 -3.41
N GLN A 163 -10.25 -12.28 -2.35
CA GLN A 163 -9.79 -13.68 -2.43
C GLN A 163 -8.64 -13.88 -3.44
N LYS A 164 -7.78 -12.87 -3.57
CA LYS A 164 -6.55 -12.93 -4.38
C LYS A 164 -5.40 -13.53 -3.57
N PRO A 165 -4.37 -14.08 -4.23
CA PRO A 165 -3.13 -14.43 -3.56
C PRO A 165 -2.53 -13.21 -2.83
N LEU A 166 -1.93 -13.45 -1.66
CA LEU A 166 -1.28 -12.39 -0.85
C LEU A 166 -0.21 -11.60 -1.62
N SER A 167 0.47 -12.25 -2.57
CA SER A 167 1.28 -11.57 -3.56
C SER A 167 0.90 -12.04 -4.95
N VAL A 168 0.56 -11.09 -5.81
CA VAL A 168 0.32 -11.33 -7.24
C VAL A 168 1.60 -11.65 -8.01
N ASN A 169 2.77 -11.35 -7.42
CA ASN A 169 4.08 -11.53 -8.04
C ASN A 169 4.91 -12.69 -7.46
N GLY A 170 4.37 -13.39 -6.46
CA GLY A 170 5.07 -14.45 -5.74
C GLY A 170 5.94 -13.91 -4.60
N ALA A 171 7.16 -14.41 -4.45
CA ALA A 171 8.00 -14.03 -3.31
C ALA A 171 8.63 -12.62 -3.40
N PHE A 172 8.55 -11.98 -4.57
CA PHE A 172 9.17 -10.68 -4.83
C PHE A 172 8.23 -9.81 -5.64
N ASP A 173 7.81 -8.68 -5.08
CA ASP A 173 7.05 -7.70 -5.86
C ASP A 173 7.89 -7.11 -6.98
N LYS A 174 7.23 -6.86 -8.10
CA LYS A 174 7.89 -6.40 -9.32
C LYS A 174 7.68 -4.90 -9.47
N PRO A 175 8.75 -4.13 -9.78
CA PRO A 175 8.58 -2.73 -10.16
C PRO A 175 7.75 -2.65 -11.46
N LEU A 176 6.88 -1.66 -11.53
CA LEU A 176 6.23 -1.28 -12.79
C LEU A 176 7.13 -0.31 -13.55
N THR A 177 7.07 -0.32 -14.87
CA THR A 177 7.72 0.74 -15.66
C THR A 177 6.95 2.06 -15.48
N GLN A 178 7.65 3.19 -15.65
CA GLN A 178 7.00 4.52 -15.67
C GLN A 178 5.81 4.56 -16.64
N ALA A 179 5.94 3.93 -17.82
CA ALA A 179 4.88 3.89 -18.82
C ALA A 179 3.64 3.10 -18.34
N GLU A 180 3.82 1.98 -17.63
CA GLU A 180 2.72 1.21 -17.06
C GLU A 180 2.01 1.99 -15.95
N ILE A 181 2.77 2.68 -15.10
CA ILE A 181 2.23 3.52 -14.03
C ILE A 181 1.41 4.68 -14.63
N VAL A 182 1.99 5.40 -15.61
CA VAL A 182 1.29 6.49 -16.31
C VAL A 182 0.03 5.97 -16.98
N LYS A 183 0.10 4.82 -17.66
CA LYS A 183 -1.07 4.20 -18.30
C LYS A 183 -2.18 3.89 -17.31
N ALA A 184 -1.84 3.44 -16.10
CA ALA A 184 -2.82 3.13 -15.05
C ALA A 184 -3.46 4.38 -14.46
N ALA A 185 -2.68 5.45 -14.24
CA ALA A 185 -3.16 6.68 -13.61
C ALA A 185 -3.88 7.64 -14.57
N SER A 186 -3.44 7.72 -15.84
CA SER A 186 -3.91 8.71 -16.82
C SER A 186 -5.42 8.79 -17.01
N PRO A 187 -6.20 7.70 -17.01
CA PRO A 187 -7.66 7.76 -17.17
C PRO A 187 -8.37 8.61 -16.12
N PHE A 188 -7.77 8.74 -14.93
CA PHE A 188 -8.33 9.43 -13.78
C PHE A 188 -7.87 10.90 -13.66
N ILE A 189 -6.86 11.32 -14.42
CA ILE A 189 -6.34 12.69 -14.38
C ILE A 189 -7.10 13.53 -15.41
N ALA A 190 -7.87 14.51 -14.94
CA ALA A 190 -8.57 15.46 -15.81
C ALA A 190 -7.65 16.62 -16.24
N SER A 191 -6.81 17.10 -15.33
CA SER A 191 -5.81 18.14 -15.61
C SER A 191 -4.64 18.01 -14.64
N LEU A 192 -3.43 18.22 -15.14
CA LEU A 192 -2.21 18.28 -14.32
C LEU A 192 -2.09 19.58 -13.52
N ASN A 193 -3.01 20.54 -13.76
CA ASN A 193 -3.06 21.83 -13.08
C ASN A 193 -1.74 22.62 -13.16
N GLY A 194 -1.09 22.60 -14.34
CA GLY A 194 0.21 23.23 -14.57
C GLY A 194 1.41 22.43 -14.04
N GLY A 195 1.19 21.25 -13.46
CA GLY A 195 2.25 20.33 -13.06
C GLY A 195 2.93 19.62 -14.25
N PRO A 196 4.10 18.99 -14.02
CA PRO A 196 4.84 18.31 -15.08
C PRO A 196 4.07 17.10 -15.64
N ASP A 197 4.33 16.80 -16.92
CA ASP A 197 3.86 15.57 -17.58
C ASP A 197 4.46 14.34 -16.87
N PRO A 198 3.64 13.39 -16.39
CA PRO A 198 4.15 12.20 -15.72
C PRO A 198 4.91 11.24 -16.62
N SER A 199 4.90 11.45 -17.95
CA SER A 199 5.71 10.71 -18.93
C SER A 199 7.10 11.32 -19.11
N ALA A 200 7.37 12.49 -18.52
CA ALA A 200 8.67 13.14 -18.63
C ALA A 200 9.77 12.32 -17.92
N PRO A 201 11.02 12.33 -18.42
CA PRO A 201 12.10 11.60 -17.78
C PRO A 201 12.35 12.06 -16.34
N LEU A 202 12.42 11.11 -15.40
CA LEU A 202 12.71 11.37 -13.99
C LEU A 202 14.22 11.49 -13.79
N LYS A 203 14.77 12.70 -13.85
CA LYS A 203 16.22 12.96 -13.87
C LYS A 203 16.81 13.27 -12.51
N SER A 204 15.96 13.54 -11.51
CA SER A 204 16.36 13.95 -10.18
C SER A 204 15.45 13.36 -9.11
N ASP A 205 15.92 13.36 -7.86
CA ASP A 205 15.08 13.00 -6.70
C ASP A 205 13.81 13.87 -6.62
N VAL A 206 13.89 15.14 -7.05
CA VAL A 206 12.73 16.05 -7.09
C VAL A 206 11.72 15.60 -8.14
N ASP A 207 12.16 15.16 -9.32
CA ASP A 207 11.26 14.62 -10.34
C ASP A 207 10.58 13.34 -9.86
N ILE A 208 11.36 12.45 -9.22
CA ILE A 208 10.87 11.19 -8.65
C ILE A 208 9.82 11.45 -7.57
N LEU A 209 10.11 12.37 -6.64
CA LEU A 209 9.18 12.72 -5.57
C LEU A 209 7.91 13.40 -6.10
N ASN A 210 8.03 14.24 -7.13
CA ASN A 210 6.85 14.85 -7.77
C ASN A 210 6.02 13.84 -8.56
N PHE A 211 6.65 12.81 -9.12
CA PHE A 211 5.97 11.70 -9.74
C PHE A 211 5.23 10.85 -8.70
N ALA A 212 5.86 10.52 -7.56
CA ALA A 212 5.19 9.86 -6.44
C ALA A 212 4.01 10.70 -5.93
N LEU A 213 4.20 12.01 -5.72
CA LEU A 213 3.15 12.92 -5.24
C LEU A 213 1.93 12.98 -6.16
N LEU A 214 2.09 12.75 -7.47
CA LEU A 214 0.95 12.61 -8.37
C LEU A 214 0.08 11.40 -8.02
N LEU A 215 0.70 10.26 -7.75
CA LEU A 215 0.02 9.01 -7.43
C LEU A 215 -0.66 9.10 -6.07
N GLU A 216 0.04 9.63 -5.07
CA GLU A 216 -0.55 9.87 -3.75
C GLU A 216 -1.75 10.83 -3.81
N PHE A 217 -1.70 11.86 -4.66
CA PHE A 217 -2.86 12.73 -4.86
C PHE A 217 -4.04 11.98 -5.47
N LEU A 218 -3.79 11.05 -6.40
CA LEU A 218 -4.81 10.24 -7.04
C LEU A 218 -5.47 9.31 -6.03
N GLU A 219 -4.68 8.58 -5.24
CA GLU A 219 -5.15 7.65 -4.22
C GLU A 219 -5.89 8.39 -3.10
N ALA A 220 -5.30 9.45 -2.56
CA ALA A 220 -5.95 10.27 -1.55
C ALA A 220 -7.31 10.81 -2.03
N GLU A 221 -7.40 11.34 -3.27
CA GLU A 221 -8.68 11.80 -3.81
C GLU A 221 -9.66 10.64 -3.99
N PHE A 222 -9.20 9.50 -4.49
CA PHE A 222 -10.02 8.32 -4.69
C PHE A 222 -10.66 7.83 -3.37
N TYR A 223 -9.87 7.71 -2.31
CA TYR A 223 -10.40 7.32 -1.00
C TYR A 223 -11.29 8.40 -0.38
N ASN A 224 -10.91 9.68 -0.47
CA ASN A 224 -11.71 10.79 0.08
C ASN A 224 -13.11 10.90 -0.58
N VAL A 225 -13.23 10.57 -1.87
CA VAL A 225 -14.53 10.54 -2.58
C VAL A 225 -15.37 9.34 -2.18
N ASN A 226 -14.76 8.16 -2.02
CA ASN A 226 -15.50 6.91 -1.91
C ASN A 226 -15.76 6.45 -0.47
N VAL A 227 -14.81 6.63 0.46
CA VAL A 227 -14.94 6.10 1.83
C VAL A 227 -16.13 6.72 2.57
N PRO A 228 -16.32 8.06 2.61
CA PRO A 228 -17.49 8.66 3.27
C PRO A 228 -18.82 8.27 2.61
N LYS A 229 -18.81 7.93 1.32
CA LYS A 229 -20.00 7.53 0.56
C LYS A 229 -20.39 6.09 0.89
N LEU A 230 -19.43 5.18 0.85
CA LEU A 230 -19.64 3.73 0.92
C LEU A 230 -19.61 3.17 2.36
N PHE A 231 -18.96 3.86 3.30
CA PHE A 231 -18.76 3.41 4.68
C PHE A 231 -19.20 4.47 5.69
N LYS A 232 -20.50 4.81 5.68
CA LYS A 232 -21.12 5.77 6.60
C LYS A 232 -21.16 5.28 8.03
#